data_AF-A0A0G4IG61-F1
#
_entry.id   AF-A0A0G4IG61-F1
#
_cell.length_a   1.000
_cell.length_b   1.000
_cell.length_c   1.000
_cell.angle_alpha   90.00
_cell.angle_beta   90.00
_cell.angle_gamma   90.00
#
_symmetry.space_group_name_H-M   'P 1'
#
loop_
_entity.id
_entity.type
_entity.pdbx_description
1 polymer ?
#
loop_
_entity_poly.entity_id
_entity_poly.type
_entity_poly.pdbx_seq_one_letter_code
_entity_poly.pdbx_strand_id
1 'polypeptide(L)'
;MAVARQLLAALDCMHGAGVVHCDIKESNILIESGGEDGNALHLWITDFDAALDKSVQTNLLRTVFTTYRLRGITALPLLPPELERILDGR
;
A
#
# COMPACT_ATOMS: atom_id res chain seq x y z
N MET A 1 14.65 16.64 -14.17
CA MET A 1 13.42 16.38 -13.40
C MET A 1 13.76 16.41 -11.92
N ALA A 2 12.97 17.10 -11.08
CA ALA A 2 13.24 17.17 -9.63
C ALA A 2 12.87 15.84 -8.93
N VAL A 3 13.65 15.43 -7.92
CA VAL A 3 13.48 14.18 -7.15
C VAL A 3 12.04 14.00 -6.65
N ALA A 4 11.43 15.06 -6.12
CA ALA A 4 10.04 15.04 -5.65
C ALA A 4 9.03 14.63 -6.74
N ARG A 5 9.28 14.98 -8.00
CA ARG A 5 8.39 14.64 -9.11
C ARG A 5 8.45 13.14 -9.44
N GLN A 6 9.63 12.53 -9.37
CA GLN A 6 9.78 11.08 -9.57
C GLN A 6 9.17 10.30 -8.42
N LEU A 7 9.35 10.77 -7.18
CA LEU A 7 8.71 10.15 -6.02
C LEU A 7 7.18 10.17 -6.15
N LEU A 8 6.58 11.31 -6.51
CA LEU A 8 5.13 11.41 -6.72
C LEU A 8 4.64 10.49 -7.85
N ALA A 9 5.37 10.43 -8.97
CA ALA A 9 5.02 9.53 -10.07
C ALA A 9 5.08 8.04 -9.69
N ALA A 10 6.08 7.66 -8.89
CA ALA A 10 6.20 6.30 -8.36
C ALA A 10 5.06 5.96 -7.39
N LEU A 11 4.71 6.89 -6.49
CA LEU A 11 3.57 6.72 -5.58
C LEU A 11 2.24 6.63 -6.32
N ASP A 12 2.01 7.45 -7.36
CA ASP A 12 0.82 7.35 -8.20
C ASP A 12 0.73 5.98 -8.90
N CYS A 13 1.84 5.46 -9.40
CA CYS A 13 1.91 4.13 -9.99
C CYS A 13 1.55 3.05 -8.96
N MET A 14 2.15 3.09 -7.77
CA MET A 14 1.86 2.15 -6.69
C MET A 14 0.39 2.18 -6.27
N HIS A 15 -0.16 3.39 -6.07
CA HIS A 15 -1.57 3.56 -5.71
C HIS A 15 -2.52 3.07 -6.80
N GLY A 16 -2.17 3.27 -8.07
CA GLY A 16 -2.88 2.70 -9.22
C GLY A 16 -2.88 1.17 -9.22
N ALA A 17 -1.82 0.55 -8.73
CA ALA A 17 -1.73 -0.90 -8.50
C ALA A 17 -2.38 -1.37 -7.20
N GLY A 18 -2.96 -0.47 -6.39
CA GLY A 18 -3.59 -0.81 -5.11
C GLY A 18 -2.59 -1.06 -3.97
N VAL A 19 -1.33 -0.68 -4.13
CA VAL A 19 -0.28 -0.82 -3.13
C VAL A 19 -0.02 0.52 -2.44
N VAL A 20 0.10 0.52 -1.10
CA VAL A 20 0.54 1.66 -0.30
C VAL A 20 1.85 1.27 0.39
N HIS A 21 2.92 2.03 0.21
CA HIS A 21 4.25 1.66 0.76
C HIS A 21 4.30 1.65 2.29
N CYS A 22 3.57 2.56 2.93
CA CYS A 22 3.47 2.76 4.39
C CYS A 22 4.76 3.15 5.14
N ASP A 23 5.95 2.98 4.55
CA ASP A 23 7.23 3.33 5.17
C ASP A 23 8.12 4.17 4.22
N ILE A 24 7.61 5.33 3.78
CA ILE A 24 8.38 6.25 2.94
C ILE A 24 9.32 7.07 3.83
N LYS A 25 10.62 6.83 3.66
CA LYS A 25 11.74 7.51 4.33
C LYS A 25 12.99 7.48 3.45
N GLU A 26 13.96 8.33 3.72
CA GLU A 26 15.17 8.47 2.89
C GLU A 26 15.98 7.18 2.75
N SER A 27 16.00 6.30 3.76
CA SER A 27 16.69 5.01 3.68
C SER A 27 16.04 4.02 2.71
N ASN A 28 14.78 4.25 2.33
CA ASN A 28 13.99 3.39 1.46
C ASN A 28 13.87 3.98 0.03
N ILE A 29 14.66 5.01 -0.26
CA ILE A 29 14.71 5.69 -1.56
C ILE A 29 16.14 5.58 -2.09
N LEU A 30 16.32 4.86 -3.19
CA LEU A 30 17.60 4.79 -3.89
C LEU A 30 17.62 5.81 -5.03
N ILE A 31 18.75 6.49 -5.18
CA ILE A 31 18.95 7.46 -6.27
C ILE A 31 20.20 7.05 -7.04
N GLU A 32 20.03 6.85 -8.34
CA GLU A 32 21.11 6.57 -9.27
C GLU A 32 21.46 7.84 -10.05
N SER A 33 22.73 8.22 -10.03
CA SER A 33 23.28 9.29 -10.86
C SER A 33 23.99 8.70 -12.07
N GLY A 34 23.49 8.99 -13.28
CA GLY A 34 24.21 8.67 -14.53
C GLY A 34 23.51 7.70 -15.47
N GLY A 35 22.18 7.80 -15.63
CA GLY A 35 21.48 7.06 -16.69
C GLY A 35 22.06 7.34 -18.09
N GLU A 36 21.85 6.40 -19.03
CA GLU A 36 22.46 6.36 -20.38
C GLU A 36 22.33 7.68 -21.19
N ASP A 37 21.38 8.55 -20.83
CA ASP A 37 21.14 9.87 -21.44
C ASP A 37 21.97 11.02 -20.84
N GLY A 38 22.89 10.73 -19.91
CA GLY A 38 23.94 11.66 -19.48
C GLY A 38 23.53 12.75 -18.47
N ASN A 39 22.29 12.84 -17.98
CA ASN A 39 21.97 13.82 -16.92
C ASN A 39 20.70 13.61 -16.07
N ALA A 40 20.04 12.46 -16.13
CA ALA A 40 18.83 12.24 -15.34
C ALA A 40 19.13 11.40 -14.09
N LEU A 41 19.04 12.01 -12.92
CA LEU A 41 18.89 11.28 -11.66
C LEU A 41 17.67 10.35 -11.78
N HIS A 42 17.80 9.08 -11.39
CA HIS A 42 16.69 8.11 -11.37
C HIS A 42 16.44 7.63 -9.95
N LEU A 43 15.17 7.68 -9.52
CA LEU A 43 14.73 7.29 -8.19
C LEU A 43 14.07 5.91 -8.21
N TRP A 44 14.39 5.09 -7.21
CA TRP A 44 13.76 3.82 -6.92
C TRP A 44 13.21 3.81 -5.49
N ILE A 45 12.01 3.27 -5.30
CA ILE A 45 11.44 3.01 -3.96
C ILE A 45 11.72 1.53 -3.62
N THR A 46 12.18 1.27 -2.39
CA THR A 46 12.57 -0.06 -1.91
C THR A 46 11.96 -0.37 -0.55
N ASP A 47 12.06 -1.62 -0.10
CA ASP A 47 11.61 -2.07 1.23
C ASP A 47 10.09 -2.02 1.43
N PHE A 48 9.41 -2.97 0.80
CA PHE A 48 7.95 -3.12 0.81
C PHE A 48 7.46 -4.02 1.97
N ASP A 49 8.28 -4.31 2.98
CA ASP A 49 7.91 -5.25 4.05
C ASP A 49 6.72 -4.73 4.89
N ALA A 50 6.56 -3.39 4.98
CA ALA A 50 5.42 -2.74 5.62
C ALA A 50 4.28 -2.39 4.64
N ALA A 51 4.43 -2.70 3.34
CA ALA A 51 3.49 -2.27 2.32
C ALA A 51 2.13 -2.97 2.47
N LEU A 52 1.07 -2.18 2.24
CA LEU A 52 -0.30 -2.68 2.20
C LEU A 52 -0.73 -2.87 0.77
N ASP A 53 -1.05 -4.11 0.42
CA ASP A 53 -1.78 -4.42 -0.81
C ASP A 53 -3.27 -4.46 -0.48
N LYS A 54 -4.06 -3.58 -1.11
CA LYS A 54 -5.52 -3.52 -0.95
C LYS A 54 -6.19 -4.85 -1.30
N SER A 55 -5.64 -5.62 -2.24
CA SER A 55 -6.14 -6.96 -2.56
C SER A 55 -5.92 -7.95 -1.41
N VAL A 56 -4.77 -7.88 -0.74
CA VAL A 56 -4.43 -8.73 0.42
C VAL A 56 -5.19 -8.29 1.67
N GLN A 57 -5.36 -6.99 1.91
CA GLN A 57 -6.20 -6.49 3.02
C GLN A 57 -7.65 -6.93 2.87
N THR A 58 -8.24 -6.90 1.67
CA THR A 58 -9.60 -7.45 1.49
C THR A 58 -9.66 -8.94 1.80
N ASN A 59 -8.63 -9.72 1.46
CA ASN A 59 -8.61 -11.16 1.70
C ASN A 59 -8.30 -11.54 3.16
N LEU A 60 -7.41 -10.83 3.85
CA LEU A 60 -7.11 -11.06 5.27
C LEU A 60 -8.27 -10.62 6.16
N LEU A 61 -8.85 -9.43 5.92
CA LEU A 61 -10.05 -9.01 6.60
C LEU A 61 -11.16 -10.03 6.32
N ARG A 62 -11.41 -10.40 5.07
CA ARG A 62 -12.45 -11.40 4.74
C ARG A 62 -12.20 -12.77 5.37
N THR A 63 -10.96 -13.24 5.47
CA THR A 63 -10.62 -14.54 6.09
C THR A 63 -10.83 -14.51 7.60
N VAL A 64 -10.37 -13.45 8.26
CA VAL A 64 -10.54 -13.22 9.69
C VAL A 64 -12.03 -13.04 10.01
N PHE A 65 -12.77 -12.22 9.26
CA PHE A 65 -14.22 -12.02 9.42
C PHE A 65 -15.04 -13.27 9.10
N THR A 66 -14.71 -14.04 8.06
CA THR A 66 -15.40 -15.30 7.75
C THR A 66 -15.18 -16.30 8.88
N THR A 67 -13.98 -16.36 9.46
CA THR A 67 -13.68 -17.22 10.61
C THR A 67 -14.50 -16.81 11.85
N TYR A 68 -14.65 -15.51 12.12
CA TYR A 68 -15.50 -15.03 13.21
C TYR A 68 -17.00 -15.26 12.94
N ARG A 69 -17.46 -15.07 11.69
CA ARG A 69 -18.86 -15.32 11.26
C ARG A 69 -19.24 -16.79 11.38
N LEU A 70 -18.37 -17.71 10.96
CA LEU A 70 -18.59 -19.15 11.08
C LEU A 70 -18.59 -19.64 12.54
N ARG A 71 -17.98 -18.88 13.45
CA ARG A 71 -17.93 -19.19 14.89
C ARG A 71 -19.05 -18.53 15.71
N GLY A 72 -19.98 -17.80 15.07
CA GLY A 72 -21.11 -17.17 15.76
C GLY A 72 -20.74 -16.02 16.70
N ILE A 73 -19.54 -15.45 16.55
CA ILE A 73 -19.09 -14.31 17.36
C ILE A 73 -19.65 -13.04 16.73
N THR A 74 -20.76 -12.54 17.27
CA THR A 74 -21.52 -11.38 16.74
C THR A 74 -21.00 -10.02 17.21
N ALA A 75 -19.95 -9.97 18.02
CA ALA A 75 -19.45 -8.72 18.57
C ALA A 75 -17.95 -8.59 18.30
N LEU A 76 -17.59 -7.84 17.24
CA LEU A 76 -16.38 -7.03 17.28
C LEU A 76 -16.81 -5.65 17.82
N PRO A 77 -16.52 -5.28 19.08
CA PRO A 77 -17.02 -4.04 19.66
C PRO A 77 -16.43 -2.76 19.05
N LEU A 78 -15.46 -2.85 18.15
CA LEU A 78 -14.72 -1.71 17.60
C LEU A 78 -14.27 -1.99 16.18
N LEU A 79 -15.23 -2.10 15.25
CA LEU A 79 -14.90 -2.09 13.83
C LEU A 79 -14.83 -0.63 13.35
N PRO A 80 -13.72 -0.18 12.73
CA PRO A 80 -13.68 1.11 12.08
C PRO A 80 -14.78 1.19 11.00
N PRO A 81 -15.48 2.32 10.85
CA PRO A 81 -16.64 2.46 9.94
C PRO A 81 -16.29 2.21 8.47
N GLU A 82 -15.01 2.34 8.07
CA GLU A 82 -14.54 2.01 6.72
C GLU A 82 -14.65 0.51 6.42
N LEU A 83 -14.62 -0.33 7.45
CA LEU A 83 -14.65 -1.79 7.34
C LEU A 83 -16.07 -2.36 7.33
N GLU A 84 -17.07 -1.63 7.85
CA GLU A 84 -18.50 -1.98 7.69
C GLU A 84 -18.91 -1.98 6.22
N ARG A 85 -18.39 -1.03 5.44
CA ARG A 85 -18.68 -0.93 3.99
C ARG A 85 -18.19 -2.15 3.21
N ILE A 86 -17.04 -2.69 3.60
CA ILE A 86 -16.48 -3.91 3.02
C ILE A 86 -17.35 -5.13 3.36
N LEU A 87 -18.02 -5.15 4.52
CA LEU A 87 -18.94 -6.21 4.93
C LEU A 87 -20.28 -6.15 4.18
N ASP A 88 -20.77 -4.95 3.88
CA ASP A 88 -22.03 -4.73 3.16
C ASP A 88 -21.94 -4.93 1.65
N GLY A 89 -20.74 -5.19 1.12
CA GLY A 89 -20.51 -5.43 -0.30
C GLY A 89 -20.80 -4.22 -1.19
N ARG A 90 -20.64 -3.00 -0.66
CA ARG A 90 -20.82 -1.73 -1.39
C ARG A 90 -19.56 -0.87 -1.44
#